data_AF-A0A0F2PYL7-F1
#
_entry.id   AF-A0A0F2PYL7-F1
#
_cell.length_a   1.000
_cell.length_b   1.000
_cell.length_c   1.000
_cell.angle_alpha   90.00
_cell.angle_beta   90.00
_cell.angle_gamma   90.00
#
_symmetry.space_group_name_H-M   'P 1'
#
loop_
_entity.id
_entity.type
_entity.pdbx_description
1 polymer ?
#
loop_
_entity_poly.entity_id
_entity_poly.type
_entity_poly.pdbx_seq_one_letter_code
_entity_poly.pdbx_strand_id
1 'polypeptide(L)'
;MIDLDTKKQWASILIRLKRNIKRVSKERKEVTELRRQHTERLKTEEEKTFKNQYYIAELREAILELDETCNSLKGRLAMFGEFLYDALPAYEATGSSDHDFAQLINCNIRKMEEHRQDFNSSGNQGHSFFVDAVFVYNAELPLAREKEDFISDFTELPFFDAMRTHFMFMLEVNQKMRQAAHDALDEVFPEMRAHQYIVNEGPDGVTLEKYYPPLKLVKMPG
;
A
#
# COMPACT_ATOMS: atom_id res chain seq x y z
N MET A 1 31.24 -11.89 12.95
CA MET A 1 30.45 -12.95 13.62
C MET A 1 29.18 -12.28 14.09
N ILE A 2 28.08 -12.50 13.36
CA ILE A 2 26.80 -11.86 13.70
C ILE A 2 26.23 -12.61 14.90
N ASP A 3 25.84 -11.85 15.92
CA ASP A 3 25.30 -12.37 17.17
C ASP A 3 23.92 -13.01 16.94
N LEU A 4 23.79 -14.29 17.30
CA LEU A 4 22.55 -15.06 17.18
C LEU A 4 21.40 -14.40 17.96
N ASP A 5 21.71 -13.65 19.03
CA ASP A 5 20.73 -12.92 19.80
C ASP A 5 20.16 -11.73 19.02
N THR A 6 20.97 -11.06 18.20
CA THR A 6 20.51 -9.96 17.34
C THR A 6 19.48 -10.44 16.31
N LYS A 7 19.71 -11.59 15.66
CA LYS A 7 18.75 -12.19 14.72
C LYS A 7 17.41 -12.50 15.40
N LYS A 8 17.44 -13.09 16.59
CA LYS A 8 16.23 -13.43 17.36
C LYS A 8 15.47 -12.18 17.81
N GLN A 9 16.17 -11.12 18.19
CA GLN A 9 15.56 -9.85 18.56
C GLN A 9 14.80 -9.23 17.38
N TRP A 10 15.42 -9.17 16.20
CA TRP A 10 14.75 -8.69 14.99
C TRP A 10 13.54 -9.53 14.61
N ALA A 11 13.65 -10.86 14.63
CA ALA A 11 12.51 -11.74 14.37
C ALA A 11 11.35 -11.48 15.35
N SER A 12 11.64 -11.29 16.64
CA SER A 12 10.64 -10.96 17.66
C SER A 12 9.95 -9.61 17.40
N ILE A 13 10.72 -8.59 17.01
CA ILE A 13 10.19 -7.26 16.63
C ILE A 13 9.25 -7.41 15.44
N LEU A 14 9.69 -8.07 14.37
CA LEU A 14 8.92 -8.26 13.15
C LEU A 14 7.65 -9.08 13.39
N ILE A 15 7.69 -10.11 14.24
CA ILE A 15 6.48 -10.88 14.64
C ILE A 15 5.48 -9.98 15.38
N ARG A 16 5.93 -9.16 16.32
CA ARG A 16 5.06 -8.22 17.04
C ARG A 16 4.47 -7.18 16.10
N LEU A 17 5.30 -6.67 15.19
CA LEU A 17 4.89 -5.72 14.17
C LEU A 17 3.82 -6.31 13.25
N LYS A 18 4.00 -7.54 12.77
CA LYS A 18 3.02 -8.28 11.96
C LYS A 18 1.65 -8.34 12.63
N ARG A 19 1.62 -8.67 13.92
CA ARG A 19 0.37 -8.72 14.72
C ARG A 19 -0.27 -7.34 14.87
N ASN A 20 0.54 -6.31 15.13
CA ASN A 20 0.06 -4.93 15.25
C ASN A 20 -0.53 -4.42 13.93
N ILE A 21 0.15 -4.67 12.81
CA ILE A 21 -0.35 -4.31 11.49
C ILE A 21 -1.67 -5.02 11.23
N LYS A 22 -1.74 -6.36 11.42
CA LYS A 22 -2.98 -7.12 11.22
C LYS A 22 -4.15 -6.54 12.02
N ARG A 23 -3.91 -6.14 13.29
CA ARG A 23 -4.93 -5.48 14.12
C ARG A 23 -5.38 -4.15 13.51
N VAL A 24 -4.45 -3.29 13.12
CA VAL A 24 -4.77 -1.97 12.53
C VAL A 24 -5.46 -2.10 11.18
N SER A 25 -5.03 -3.03 10.32
CA SER A 25 -5.67 -3.30 9.03
C SER A 25 -7.11 -3.80 9.22
N LYS A 26 -7.35 -4.66 10.22
CA LYS A 26 -8.70 -5.12 10.57
C LYS A 26 -9.58 -3.97 11.07
N GLU A 27 -9.06 -3.17 12.01
CA GLU A 27 -9.75 -1.98 12.54
C GLU A 27 -10.10 -0.99 11.41
N ARG A 28 -9.14 -0.72 10.50
CA ARG A 28 -9.37 0.13 9.33
C ARG A 28 -10.50 -0.41 8.46
N LYS A 29 -10.54 -1.72 8.22
CA LYS A 29 -11.59 -2.37 7.42
C LYS A 29 -12.97 -2.20 8.05
N GLU A 30 -13.05 -2.39 9.37
CA GLU A 30 -14.30 -2.22 10.14
C GLU A 30 -14.79 -0.77 10.10
N VAL A 31 -13.91 0.21 10.32
CA VAL A 31 -14.24 1.65 10.24
C VAL A 31 -14.67 2.04 8.81
N THR A 32 -13.96 1.55 7.79
CA THR A 32 -14.29 1.81 6.38
C THR A 32 -15.67 1.27 6.02
N GLU A 33 -16.00 0.06 6.47
CA GLU A 33 -17.30 -0.55 6.24
C GLU A 33 -18.42 0.20 6.98
N LEU A 34 -18.18 0.62 8.22
CA LEU A 34 -19.14 1.43 8.97
C LEU A 34 -19.39 2.78 8.29
N ARG A 35 -18.33 3.44 7.81
CA ARG A 35 -18.42 4.68 7.04
C ARG A 35 -19.24 4.50 5.76
N ARG A 36 -19.04 3.39 5.04
CA ARG A 36 -19.86 3.04 3.86
C ARG A 36 -21.34 2.93 4.22
N GLN A 37 -21.67 2.21 5.29
CA GLN A 37 -23.06 2.07 5.75
C GLN A 37 -23.70 3.41 6.13
N HIS A 38 -22.98 4.29 6.83
CA HIS A 38 -23.49 5.63 7.16
C HIS A 38 -23.67 6.49 5.91
N THR A 39 -22.76 6.42 4.95
CA THR A 39 -22.88 7.13 3.67
C THR A 39 -24.11 6.68 2.88
N GLU A 40 -24.39 5.38 2.84
CA GLU A 40 -25.58 4.83 2.18
C GLU A 40 -26.87 5.25 2.88
N ARG A 41 -26.88 5.26 4.22
CA ARG A 41 -28.03 5.76 5.01
C ARG A 41 -28.25 7.26 4.78
N LEU A 42 -27.19 8.05 4.73
CA LEU A 42 -27.26 9.49 4.46
C LEU A 42 -27.90 9.75 3.10
N LYS A 43 -27.39 9.07 2.06
CA LYS A 43 -27.95 9.16 0.71
C LYS A 43 -29.43 8.80 0.68
N THR A 44 -29.80 7.69 1.34
CA THR A 44 -31.20 7.24 1.42
C THR A 44 -32.09 8.27 2.12
N GLU A 45 -31.62 8.90 3.19
CA GLU A 45 -32.37 9.93 3.92
C GLU A 45 -32.50 11.23 3.11
N GLU A 46 -31.44 11.62 2.40
CA GLU A 46 -31.42 12.80 1.54
C GLU A 46 -32.35 12.69 0.32
N GLU A 47 -32.65 11.47 -0.14
CA GLU A 47 -33.58 11.17 -1.24
C GLU A 47 -35.06 11.17 -0.80
N LYS A 48 -35.36 11.19 0.52
CA LYS A 48 -36.75 11.21 1.01
C LYS A 48 -37.44 12.55 0.73
N THR A 49 -38.74 12.48 0.46
CA THR A 49 -39.61 13.67 0.32
C THR A 49 -39.69 14.48 1.62
N PHE A 50 -39.77 13.79 2.75
CA PHE A 50 -39.73 14.39 4.09
C PHE A 50 -38.45 13.97 4.78
N LYS A 51 -37.46 14.87 4.77
CA LYS A 51 -36.11 14.62 5.28
C LYS A 51 -36.06 14.85 6.77
N ASN A 52 -35.50 13.90 7.52
CA ASN A 52 -35.15 14.13 8.91
C ASN A 52 -33.81 14.90 8.98
N GLN A 53 -33.89 16.23 9.05
CA GLN A 53 -32.70 17.11 9.08
C GLN A 53 -31.79 16.84 10.28
N TYR A 54 -32.34 16.44 11.43
CA TYR A 54 -31.55 16.07 12.59
C TYR A 54 -30.74 14.79 12.32
N TYR A 55 -31.38 13.76 11.77
CA TYR A 55 -30.71 12.50 11.44
C TYR A 55 -29.65 12.66 10.33
N ILE A 56 -29.90 13.53 9.35
CA ILE A 56 -28.91 13.90 8.33
C ILE A 56 -27.68 14.54 8.96
N ALA A 57 -27.86 15.47 9.90
CA ALA A 57 -26.75 16.12 10.59
C ALA A 57 -25.92 15.11 11.41
N GLU A 58 -26.59 14.23 12.17
CA GLU A 58 -25.95 13.15 12.94
C GLU A 58 -25.14 12.20 12.04
N LEU A 59 -25.70 11.80 10.89
CA LEU A 59 -24.99 10.94 9.94
C LEU A 59 -23.76 11.63 9.33
N ARG A 60 -23.83 12.92 9.03
CA ARG A 60 -22.70 13.68 8.50
C ARG A 60 -21.57 13.82 9.53
N GLU A 61 -21.92 14.12 10.78
CA GLU A 61 -20.96 14.18 11.89
C GLU A 61 -20.27 12.82 12.08
N ALA A 62 -21.04 11.74 12.14
CA ALA A 62 -20.49 10.38 12.25
C ALA A 62 -19.56 10.03 11.08
N ILE A 63 -19.89 10.41 9.84
CA ILE A 63 -19.02 10.18 8.67
C ILE A 63 -17.71 10.94 8.81
N LEU A 64 -17.74 12.20 9.27
CA LEU A 64 -16.53 12.99 9.48
C LEU A 64 -15.62 12.35 10.54
N GLU A 65 -16.16 11.92 11.68
CA GLU A 65 -15.40 11.23 12.72
C GLU A 65 -14.77 9.92 12.23
N LEU A 66 -15.52 9.17 11.40
CA LEU A 66 -15.04 7.93 10.79
C LEU A 66 -13.94 8.21 9.75
N ASP A 67 -14.03 9.29 8.99
CA ASP A 67 -13.00 9.73 8.04
C ASP A 67 -11.70 10.13 8.76
N GLU A 68 -11.79 10.86 9.87
CA GLU A 68 -10.64 11.18 10.73
C GLU A 68 -9.98 9.91 11.29
N THR A 69 -10.80 8.96 11.76
CA THR A 69 -10.33 7.68 12.28
C THR A 69 -9.64 6.85 11.19
N CYS A 70 -10.23 6.77 10.00
CA CYS A 70 -9.64 6.12 8.82
C CYS A 70 -8.27 6.72 8.47
N ASN A 71 -8.16 8.06 8.46
CA ASN A 71 -6.92 8.76 8.17
C ASN A 71 -5.85 8.48 9.23
N SER A 72 -6.21 8.48 10.52
CA SER A 72 -5.31 8.10 11.61
C SER A 72 -4.79 6.66 11.46
N LEU A 73 -5.66 5.71 11.13
CA LEU A 73 -5.29 4.32 10.90
C LEU A 73 -4.40 4.15 9.65
N LYS A 74 -4.70 4.88 8.56
CA LYS A 74 -3.84 4.95 7.36
C LYS A 74 -2.44 5.47 7.71
N GLY A 75 -2.35 6.54 8.50
CA GLY A 75 -1.08 7.09 8.99
C GLY A 75 -0.28 6.08 9.83
N ARG A 76 -0.94 5.35 10.73
CA ARG A 76 -0.30 4.27 11.51
C ARG A 76 0.26 3.15 10.63
N LEU A 77 -0.49 2.73 9.60
CA LEU A 77 -0.02 1.74 8.64
C LEU A 77 1.17 2.25 7.82
N ALA A 78 1.15 3.51 7.38
CA ALA A 78 2.26 4.13 6.68
C ALA A 78 3.53 4.15 7.54
N MET A 79 3.43 4.49 8.83
CA MET A 79 4.58 4.43 9.76
C MET A 79 5.12 3.00 9.93
N PHE A 80 4.24 1.99 9.99
CA PHE A 80 4.71 0.60 10.02
C PHE A 80 5.38 0.17 8.71
N GLY A 81 4.89 0.65 7.57
CA GLY A 81 5.49 0.39 6.27
C GLY A 81 6.87 1.02 6.12
N GLU A 82 7.04 2.26 6.59
CA GLU A 82 8.34 2.92 6.68
C GLU A 82 9.32 2.11 7.52
N PHE A 83 8.90 1.73 8.74
CA PHE A 83 9.73 0.91 9.61
C PHE A 83 10.09 -0.44 8.98
N LEU A 84 9.18 -1.10 8.26
CA LEU A 84 9.47 -2.34 7.55
C LEU A 84 10.52 -2.14 6.45
N TYR A 85 10.47 -1.02 5.73
CA TYR A 85 11.42 -0.70 4.68
C TYR A 85 12.86 -0.67 5.20
N ASP A 86 13.07 -0.21 6.44
CA ASP A 86 14.39 -0.21 7.11
C ASP A 86 14.69 -1.52 7.86
N ALA A 87 13.68 -2.14 8.47
CA ALA A 87 13.86 -3.31 9.33
C ALA A 87 14.11 -4.61 8.55
N LEU A 88 13.49 -4.78 7.38
CA LEU A 88 13.67 -5.99 6.57
C LEU A 88 15.12 -6.12 6.04
N PRO A 89 15.76 -5.07 5.48
CA PRO A 89 17.18 -5.11 5.15
C PRO A 89 18.06 -5.38 6.37
N ALA A 90 17.76 -4.76 7.52
CA ALA A 90 18.51 -4.99 8.75
C ALA A 90 18.41 -6.45 9.22
N TYR A 91 17.22 -7.05 9.12
CA TYR A 91 17.00 -8.45 9.45
C TYR A 91 17.70 -9.40 8.47
N GLU A 92 17.68 -9.11 7.17
CA GLU A 92 18.42 -9.86 6.16
C GLU A 92 19.93 -9.79 6.43
N ALA A 93 20.45 -8.60 6.75
CA ALA A 93 21.85 -8.37 7.09
C ALA A 93 22.31 -9.14 8.33
N THR A 94 21.41 -9.62 9.19
CA THR A 94 21.77 -10.54 10.29
C THR A 94 22.16 -11.96 9.84
N GLY A 95 22.08 -12.26 8.55
CA GLY A 95 22.25 -13.61 8.01
C GLY A 95 21.00 -14.47 8.18
N SER A 96 19.82 -13.85 8.19
CA SER A 96 18.55 -14.58 8.17
C SER A 96 18.35 -15.27 6.84
N SER A 97 17.93 -16.54 6.88
CA SER A 97 17.70 -17.33 5.68
C SER A 97 16.31 -17.08 5.09
N ASP A 98 16.13 -17.47 3.84
CA ASP A 98 14.85 -17.47 3.13
C ASP A 98 13.81 -18.29 3.90
N HIS A 99 14.25 -19.37 4.54
CA HIS A 99 13.40 -20.20 5.39
C HIS A 99 12.94 -19.47 6.66
N ASP A 100 13.83 -18.75 7.35
CA ASP A 100 13.45 -17.96 8.53
C ASP A 100 12.41 -16.90 8.15
N PHE A 101 12.63 -16.22 7.02
CA PHE A 101 11.73 -15.18 6.56
C PHE A 101 10.40 -15.74 6.06
N ALA A 102 10.42 -16.85 5.31
CA ALA A 102 9.21 -17.55 4.86
C ALA A 102 8.34 -17.96 6.06
N GLN A 103 8.93 -18.48 7.14
CA GLN A 103 8.21 -18.78 8.37
C GLN A 103 7.59 -17.54 9.01
N LEU A 104 8.33 -16.43 9.05
CA LEU A 104 7.88 -15.16 9.62
C LEU A 104 6.66 -14.61 8.88
N ILE A 105 6.70 -14.61 7.55
CA ILE A 105 5.63 -14.07 6.71
C ILE A 105 4.55 -15.11 6.41
N ASN A 106 4.74 -16.38 6.80
CA ASN A 106 3.85 -17.51 6.51
C ASN A 106 3.75 -17.84 5.00
N CYS A 107 4.89 -17.79 4.32
CA CYS A 107 5.06 -18.14 2.92
C CYS A 107 5.54 -19.59 2.75
N ASN A 108 5.22 -20.21 1.62
CA ASN A 108 5.81 -21.49 1.23
C ASN A 108 7.29 -21.31 0.85
N ILE A 109 8.18 -22.15 1.40
CA ILE A 109 9.62 -22.02 1.13
C ILE A 109 9.99 -22.20 -0.35
N ARG A 110 9.32 -23.11 -1.09
CA ARG A 110 9.62 -23.30 -2.53
C ARG A 110 9.30 -22.04 -3.33
N LYS A 111 8.19 -21.38 -2.99
CA LYS A 111 7.81 -20.10 -3.59
C LYS A 111 8.84 -19.01 -3.25
N MET A 112 9.32 -18.96 -2.02
CA MET A 112 10.38 -18.02 -1.64
C MET A 112 11.67 -18.26 -2.42
N GLU A 113 12.05 -19.53 -2.63
CA GLU A 113 13.22 -19.91 -3.43
C GLU A 113 13.07 -19.51 -4.92
N GLU A 114 11.87 -19.65 -5.49
CA GLU A 114 11.56 -19.19 -6.85
C GLU A 114 11.73 -17.66 -6.95
N HIS A 115 11.15 -16.89 -6.03
CA HIS A 115 11.34 -15.44 -5.99
C HIS A 115 12.81 -15.04 -5.82
N ARG A 116 13.59 -15.81 -5.03
CA ARG A 116 15.02 -15.57 -4.86
C ARG A 116 15.79 -15.76 -6.16
N GLN A 117 15.42 -16.76 -6.97
CA GLN A 117 16.03 -16.99 -8.29
C GLN A 117 15.72 -15.84 -9.26
N ASP A 118 14.47 -15.39 -9.29
CA ASP A 118 14.05 -14.24 -10.10
C ASP A 118 14.79 -12.96 -9.70
N PHE A 119 14.89 -12.70 -8.39
CA PHE A 119 15.61 -11.55 -7.83
C PHE A 119 17.10 -11.56 -8.20
N ASN A 120 17.75 -12.73 -8.13
CA ASN A 120 19.15 -12.84 -8.52
C ASN A 120 19.36 -12.63 -10.02
N SER A 121 18.37 -13.00 -10.84
CA SER A 121 18.42 -12.90 -12.30
C SER A 121 18.15 -11.48 -12.82
N SER A 122 17.44 -10.64 -12.05
CA SER A 122 17.10 -9.26 -12.41
C SER A 122 18.25 -8.26 -12.27
N GLY A 123 19.46 -8.71 -11.90
CA GLY A 123 20.66 -7.85 -11.88
C GLY A 123 20.85 -7.04 -10.60
N ASN A 124 20.40 -7.58 -9.46
CA ASN A 124 20.68 -7.17 -8.07
C ASN A 124 21.11 -5.69 -7.90
N GLN A 125 20.13 -4.78 -7.94
CA GLN A 125 20.35 -3.32 -7.89
C GLN A 125 20.69 -2.78 -6.48
N GLY A 126 21.13 -3.63 -5.55
CA GLY A 126 21.43 -3.23 -4.16
C GLY A 126 20.20 -3.08 -3.27
N HIS A 127 19.05 -3.62 -3.69
CA HIS A 127 17.85 -3.72 -2.87
C HIS A 127 17.89 -4.95 -1.95
N SER A 128 17.18 -4.89 -0.82
CA SER A 128 16.99 -6.07 0.04
C SER A 128 15.98 -7.01 -0.62
N PHE A 129 16.31 -8.29 -0.72
CA PHE A 129 15.35 -9.27 -1.22
C PHE A 129 14.15 -9.41 -0.30
N PHE A 130 14.31 -9.27 1.02
CA PHE A 130 13.17 -9.38 1.93
C PHE A 130 12.13 -8.27 1.70
N VAL A 131 12.59 -7.08 1.28
CA VAL A 131 11.70 -5.99 0.84
C VAL A 131 10.96 -6.38 -0.44
N ASP A 132 11.68 -6.85 -1.46
CA ASP A 132 11.09 -7.22 -2.75
C ASP A 132 10.16 -8.43 -2.62
N ALA A 133 10.51 -9.42 -1.81
CA ALA A 133 9.69 -10.57 -1.50
C ALA A 133 8.31 -10.14 -0.98
N VAL A 134 8.25 -9.13 -0.11
CA VAL A 134 6.97 -8.60 0.38
C VAL A 134 6.29 -7.73 -0.66
N PHE A 135 6.99 -6.73 -1.22
CA PHE A 135 6.36 -5.62 -1.93
C PHE A 135 6.20 -5.85 -3.44
N VAL A 136 7.15 -6.55 -4.07
CA VAL A 136 7.16 -6.83 -5.51
C VAL A 136 6.52 -8.19 -5.78
N TYR A 137 6.98 -9.22 -5.06
CA TYR A 137 6.56 -10.61 -5.29
C TYR A 137 5.32 -11.04 -4.49
N ASN A 138 4.83 -10.21 -3.57
CA ASN A 138 3.68 -10.52 -2.72
C ASN A 138 3.79 -11.89 -2.04
N ALA A 139 4.95 -12.22 -1.48
CA ALA A 139 5.24 -13.54 -0.93
C ALA A 139 4.32 -13.93 0.25
N GLU A 140 3.69 -12.96 0.92
CA GLU A 140 2.64 -13.21 1.92
C GLU A 140 1.38 -13.86 1.32
N LEU A 141 1.15 -13.75 0.01
CA LEU A 141 -0.04 -14.24 -0.66
C LEU A 141 -0.12 -15.77 -0.59
N PRO A 142 -1.17 -16.34 0.03
CA PRO A 142 -1.36 -17.79 0.05
C PRO A 142 -1.53 -18.35 -1.37
N LEU A 143 -0.97 -19.54 -1.61
CA LEU A 143 -1.07 -20.26 -2.90
C LEU A 143 -2.52 -20.34 -3.44
N ALA A 144 -3.50 -20.50 -2.54
CA ALA A 144 -4.90 -20.60 -2.91
C ALA A 144 -5.47 -19.33 -3.58
N ARG A 145 -4.83 -18.17 -3.37
CA ARG A 145 -5.28 -16.85 -3.83
C ARG A 145 -4.42 -16.28 -4.97
N GLU A 146 -3.44 -17.02 -5.47
CA GLU A 146 -2.54 -16.55 -6.54
C GLU A 146 -3.23 -16.35 -7.89
N LYS A 147 -4.34 -17.05 -8.11
CA LYS A 147 -5.16 -16.91 -9.31
C LYS A 147 -6.23 -15.82 -9.17
N GLU A 148 -6.29 -15.13 -8.04
CA GLU A 148 -7.18 -13.98 -7.89
C GLU A 148 -6.60 -12.80 -8.65
N ASP A 149 -7.29 -12.34 -9.69
CA ASP A 149 -6.92 -11.13 -10.44
C ASP A 149 -6.91 -9.88 -9.56
N PHE A 150 -7.59 -9.91 -8.40
CA PHE A 150 -7.65 -8.80 -7.47
C PHE A 150 -7.68 -9.25 -6.00
N ILE A 151 -6.69 -8.80 -5.23
CA ILE A 151 -6.66 -8.97 -3.78
C ILE A 151 -7.51 -7.87 -3.16
N SER A 152 -8.74 -8.18 -2.77
CA SER A 152 -9.64 -7.22 -2.11
C SER A 152 -9.41 -7.11 -0.60
N ASP A 153 -8.77 -8.12 0.00
CA ASP A 153 -8.50 -8.18 1.44
C ASP A 153 -7.01 -8.38 1.73
N PHE A 154 -6.39 -7.30 2.20
CA PHE A 154 -4.99 -7.24 2.59
C PHE A 154 -4.76 -7.52 4.08
N THR A 155 -5.81 -7.79 4.88
CA THR A 155 -5.62 -8.11 6.31
C THR A 155 -4.84 -9.40 6.54
N GLU A 156 -4.82 -10.29 5.55
CA GLU A 156 -4.01 -11.51 5.55
C GLU A 156 -2.58 -11.29 5.02
N LEU A 157 -2.27 -10.09 4.50
CA LEU A 157 -0.97 -9.70 3.94
C LEU A 157 -0.43 -8.47 4.70
N PRO A 158 -0.16 -8.59 6.02
CA PRO A 158 0.10 -7.43 6.86
C PRO A 158 1.32 -6.62 6.41
N PHE A 159 2.45 -7.26 6.08
CA PHE A 159 3.63 -6.49 5.67
C PHE A 159 3.39 -5.78 4.34
N PHE A 160 2.77 -6.45 3.38
CA PHE A 160 2.40 -5.85 2.10
C PHE A 160 1.45 -4.65 2.27
N ASP A 161 0.39 -4.78 3.08
CA ASP A 161 -0.58 -3.69 3.31
C ASP A 161 0.09 -2.44 3.90
N ALA A 162 0.97 -2.63 4.89
CA ALA A 162 1.72 -1.54 5.51
C ALA A 162 2.68 -0.89 4.51
N MET A 163 3.50 -1.67 3.81
CA MET A 163 4.48 -1.15 2.83
C MET A 163 3.79 -0.46 1.65
N ARG A 164 2.68 -1.01 1.14
CA ARG A 164 1.86 -0.33 0.12
C ARG A 164 1.27 0.97 0.64
N THR A 165 0.75 0.98 1.87
CA THR A 165 0.20 2.20 2.44
C THR A 165 1.27 3.29 2.60
N HIS A 166 2.49 2.91 3.00
CA HIS A 166 3.64 3.81 3.05
C HIS A 166 4.03 4.33 1.64
N PHE A 167 4.14 3.43 0.67
CA PHE A 167 4.46 3.81 -0.71
C PHE A 167 3.45 4.80 -1.29
N MET A 168 2.14 4.55 -1.09
CA MET A 168 1.07 5.46 -1.52
C MET A 168 1.16 6.82 -0.80
N PHE A 169 1.42 6.81 0.51
CA PHE A 169 1.66 8.05 1.26
C PHE A 169 2.86 8.83 0.69
N MET A 170 3.96 8.15 0.34
CA MET A 170 5.12 8.80 -0.26
C MET A 170 4.83 9.36 -1.65
N LEU A 171 4.00 8.70 -2.47
CA LEU A 171 3.53 9.29 -3.73
C LEU A 171 2.66 10.55 -3.50
N GLU A 172 1.85 10.57 -2.45
CA GLU A 172 1.01 11.70 -2.07
C GLU A 172 1.84 12.90 -1.58
N VAL A 173 2.94 12.70 -0.85
CA VAL A 173 3.70 13.81 -0.23
C VAL A 173 5.03 14.15 -0.93
N ASN A 174 5.62 13.24 -1.72
CA ASN A 174 6.90 13.43 -2.38
C ASN A 174 6.74 13.58 -3.89
N GLN A 175 6.79 14.84 -4.37
CA GLN A 175 6.64 15.16 -5.79
C GLN A 175 7.70 14.49 -6.67
N LYS A 176 8.95 14.37 -6.20
CA LYS A 176 10.02 13.72 -6.98
C LYS A 176 9.74 12.25 -7.18
N MET A 177 9.32 11.56 -6.11
CA MET A 177 8.95 10.15 -6.17
C MET A 177 7.72 9.92 -7.05
N ARG A 178 6.73 10.81 -6.95
CA ARG A 178 5.56 10.79 -7.83
C ARG A 178 5.94 10.94 -9.30
N GLN A 179 6.83 11.89 -9.63
CA GLN A 179 7.30 12.06 -10.99
C GLN A 179 8.09 10.85 -11.48
N ALA A 180 8.97 10.28 -10.65
CA ALA A 180 9.72 9.08 -11.00
C ALA A 180 8.80 7.87 -11.25
N ALA A 181 7.77 7.67 -10.42
CA ALA A 181 6.79 6.61 -10.62
C ALA A 181 5.97 6.83 -11.90
N HIS A 182 5.60 8.07 -12.19
CA HIS A 182 4.90 8.41 -13.43
C HIS A 182 5.77 8.16 -14.67
N ASP A 183 7.04 8.61 -14.65
CA ASP A 183 8.00 8.39 -15.73
C ASP A 183 8.24 6.89 -15.97
N ALA A 184 8.31 6.08 -14.91
CA ALA A 184 8.46 4.63 -15.00
C ALA A 184 7.21 3.95 -15.59
N LEU A 185 6.00 4.34 -15.17
CA LEU A 185 4.75 3.87 -15.77
C LEU A 185 4.68 4.19 -17.26
N ASP A 186 5.12 5.38 -17.63
CA ASP A 186 5.17 5.86 -19.01
C ASP A 186 6.19 5.12 -19.88
N GLU A 187 7.27 4.62 -19.29
CA GLU A 187 8.28 3.80 -19.97
C GLU A 187 7.77 2.37 -20.20
N VAL A 188 7.11 1.79 -19.20
CA VAL A 188 6.64 0.39 -19.25
C VAL A 188 5.31 0.26 -20.01
N PHE A 189 4.41 1.23 -19.87
CA PHE A 189 3.07 1.25 -20.47
C PHE A 189 2.83 2.55 -21.26
N PRO A 190 3.60 2.80 -22.34
CA PRO A 190 3.52 4.05 -23.09
C PRO A 190 2.11 4.33 -23.66
N GLU A 191 1.31 3.30 -23.89
CA GLU A 191 -0.08 3.38 -24.33
C GLU A 191 -1.00 4.08 -23.32
N MET A 192 -0.67 4.06 -22.03
CA MET A 192 -1.47 4.71 -20.99
C MET A 192 -1.51 6.23 -21.16
N ARG A 193 -0.48 6.85 -21.76
CA ARG A 193 -0.46 8.29 -22.05
C ARG A 193 -1.68 8.77 -22.83
N ALA A 194 -2.20 7.94 -23.74
CA ALA A 194 -3.37 8.29 -24.54
C ALA A 194 -4.67 8.37 -23.72
N HIS A 195 -4.67 7.83 -22.49
CA HIS A 195 -5.83 7.61 -21.64
C HIS A 195 -5.70 8.26 -20.24
N GLN A 196 -4.70 9.11 -20.01
CA GLN A 196 -4.56 9.85 -18.75
C GLN A 196 -5.44 11.11 -18.78
N TYR A 197 -6.15 11.38 -17.68
CA TYR A 197 -6.99 12.56 -17.48
C TYR A 197 -6.68 13.21 -16.12
N ILE A 198 -6.67 14.53 -16.09
CA ILE A 198 -6.68 15.35 -14.87
C ILE A 198 -8.14 15.56 -14.48
N VAL A 199 -8.45 15.29 -13.22
CA VAL A 199 -9.74 15.63 -12.62
C VAL A 199 -9.57 17.00 -11.96
N ASN A 200 -10.29 18.00 -12.45
CA ASN A 200 -10.36 19.32 -11.84
C ASN A 200 -11.72 19.45 -11.13
N GLU A 201 -11.70 19.67 -9.81
CA GLU A 201 -12.90 19.97 -9.05
C GLU A 201 -13.01 21.48 -8.85
N GLY A 202 -14.05 22.08 -9.46
CA GLY A 202 -14.35 23.50 -9.36
C GLY A 202 -15.76 23.76 -8.84
N PRO A 203 -16.13 25.04 -8.64
CA PRO A 203 -17.47 25.44 -8.19
C PRO A 203 -18.60 24.92 -9.09
N ASP A 204 -18.28 24.67 -10.37
CA ASP A 204 -19.23 24.24 -11.41
C ASP A 204 -19.28 22.71 -11.59
N GLY A 205 -18.58 21.94 -10.74
CA GLY A 205 -18.53 20.49 -10.76
C GLY A 205 -17.16 19.92 -11.15
N VAL A 206 -17.16 18.63 -11.54
CA VAL A 206 -15.96 17.88 -11.90
C VAL A 206 -15.71 17.99 -13.41
N THR A 207 -14.57 18.55 -13.83
CA THR A 207 -14.14 18.54 -15.23
C THR A 207 -12.98 17.56 -15.43
N LEU A 208 -13.04 16.82 -16.53
CA LEU A 208 -11.99 15.89 -16.96
C LEU A 208 -11.21 16.50 -18.10
N GLU A 209 -9.96 16.88 -17.84
CA GLU A 209 -9.05 17.37 -18.88
C GLU A 209 -8.08 16.28 -19.28
N LYS A 210 -7.83 16.09 -20.57
CA LYS A 210 -6.85 15.09 -21.00
C LYS A 210 -5.46 15.53 -20.53
N TYR A 211 -4.76 14.65 -19.81
CA TYR A 211 -3.40 14.93 -19.37
C TYR A 211 -2.45 14.83 -20.56
N TYR A 212 -1.71 15.91 -20.81
CA TYR A 212 -0.62 15.93 -21.77
C TYR A 212 0.69 16.12 -20.98
N PRO A 213 1.58 15.12 -20.92
CA PRO A 213 2.87 15.29 -20.27
C PRO A 213 3.62 16.46 -20.93
N PRO A 214 4.29 17.32 -20.15
CA PRO A 214 5.10 18.38 -20.73
C PRO A 214 6.15 17.78 -21.66
N LEU A 215 6.18 18.23 -22.91
CA LEU A 215 7.14 17.78 -23.92
C LEU A 215 8.56 17.96 -23.38
N LYS A 216 9.32 16.87 -23.23
CA LYS A 216 10.75 16.94 -22.89
C LYS A 216 11.44 17.72 -24.01
N LEU A 217 11.86 18.96 -23.70
CA LEU A 217 12.69 19.76 -24.59
C LEU A 217 14.03 19.03 -24.79
N VAL A 218 14.18 18.36 -25.92
CA VAL A 218 15.47 17.82 -26.37
C VAL A 218 16.38 19.03 -26.61
N LYS A 219 17.36 19.24 -25.73
CA LYS A 219 18.43 20.22 -26.01
C LYS A 219 19.17 19.71 -27.25
N MET A 220 19.05 20.43 -28.36
CA MET A 220 19.88 20.16 -29.53
C MET A 220 21.34 20.47 -29.15
N PRO A 221 22.31 19.63 -29.54
CA PRO A 221 23.72 19.94 -29.36
C PRO A 221 24.07 21.16 -30.22
N GLY A 222 24.56 22.21 -29.56
CA GLY A 222 25.18 23.37 -30.18
C GLY A 222 26.69 23.27 -30.12
#